data_AF-A0A934G0T9-F1
#
_entry.id   AF-A0A934G0T9-F1
#
_cell.length_a   1.000
_cell.length_b   1.000
_cell.length_c   1.000
_cell.angle_alpha   90.00
_cell.angle_beta   90.00
_cell.angle_gamma   90.00
#
_symmetry.space_group_name_H-M   'P 1'
#
loop_
_entity.id
_entity.type
_entity.pdbx_description
1 polymer ?
#
loop_
_entity_poly.entity_id
_entity_poly.type
_entity_poly.pdbx_seq_one_letter_code
_entity_poly.pdbx_strand_id
1 'polypeptide(L)'
;MMPIRWLKGLTKAENEAHVSDKLVLLFFHSSKCGGCRKTESMTFADGHVTELIEKCCAPVSLDVTADQGLTAHYKIEWTPTFILADSSGVELERWVGFLPPEDFIPQLYLAIGLSSFHRGLFKEAETAFERIIDNHTTSVAAPQARYYMGVALYKATGDASHLKRTWEAMSRRFPNDFWTKKASAWS
;
A
#
# COMPACT_ATOMS: atom_id res chain seq x y z
N MET A 1 -2.86 6.51 -22.68
CA MET A 1 -2.93 5.86 -21.36
C MET A 1 -2.54 4.41 -21.53
N MET A 2 -1.55 3.93 -20.78
CA MET A 2 -1.13 2.53 -20.86
C MET A 2 -2.05 1.69 -19.96
N PRO A 3 -2.67 0.61 -20.48
CA PRO A 3 -3.47 -0.27 -19.63
C PRO A 3 -2.59 -1.08 -18.67
N ILE A 4 -3.15 -1.47 -17.53
CA ILE A 4 -2.47 -2.37 -16.57
C ILE A 4 -2.24 -3.74 -17.23
N ARG A 5 -1.00 -4.24 -17.17
CA ARG A 5 -0.61 -5.55 -17.65
C ARG A 5 -0.85 -6.60 -16.57
N TRP A 6 -2.11 -7.00 -16.44
CA TRP A 6 -2.50 -8.07 -15.52
C TRP A 6 -1.80 -9.39 -15.87
N LEU A 7 -1.05 -9.94 -14.90
CA LEU A 7 -0.38 -11.22 -15.01
C LEU A 7 -1.38 -12.36 -14.85
N LYS A 8 -1.14 -13.45 -15.58
CA LYS A 8 -1.99 -14.64 -15.57
C LYS A 8 -1.55 -15.56 -14.43
N GLY A 9 -2.22 -15.43 -13.29
CA GLY A 9 -2.04 -16.28 -12.12
C GLY A 9 -0.99 -15.75 -11.12
N LEU A 10 -1.19 -16.08 -9.84
CA LEU A 10 -0.39 -15.57 -8.73
C LEU A 10 1.09 -15.97 -8.85
N THR A 11 1.39 -17.23 -9.16
CA THR A 11 2.78 -17.71 -9.30
C THR A 11 3.59 -16.91 -10.33
N LYS A 12 2.96 -16.44 -11.41
CA LYS A 12 3.64 -15.60 -12.39
C LYS A 12 3.93 -14.20 -11.82
N ALA A 13 2.98 -13.64 -11.07
CA ALA A 13 3.15 -12.36 -10.41
C ALA A 13 4.24 -12.40 -9.34
N GLU A 14 4.26 -13.44 -8.51
CA GLU A 14 5.31 -13.65 -7.50
C GLU A 14 6.69 -13.80 -8.14
N ASN A 15 6.81 -14.60 -9.19
CA ASN A 15 8.09 -14.75 -9.91
C ASN A 15 8.56 -13.42 -10.53
N GLU A 16 7.66 -12.66 -11.15
CA GLU A 16 8.01 -11.36 -11.72
C GLU A 16 8.40 -10.33 -10.64
N ALA A 17 7.66 -10.30 -9.53
CA ALA A 17 7.97 -9.47 -8.37
C ALA A 17 9.34 -9.81 -7.78
N HIS A 18 9.64 -11.10 -7.62
CA HIS A 18 10.93 -11.58 -7.12
C HIS A 18 12.09 -11.19 -8.04
N VAL A 19 11.95 -11.38 -9.36
CA VAL A 19 13.03 -11.05 -10.33
C VAL A 19 13.24 -9.54 -10.45
N SER A 20 12.17 -8.75 -10.33
CA SER A 20 12.20 -7.31 -10.59
C SER A 20 12.26 -6.44 -9.33
N ASP A 21 12.35 -7.06 -8.15
CA ASP A 21 12.22 -6.41 -6.83
C ASP A 21 10.99 -5.48 -6.73
N LYS A 22 9.86 -5.95 -7.29
CA LYS A 22 8.57 -5.25 -7.28
C LYS A 22 7.65 -5.82 -6.20
N LEU A 23 6.60 -5.06 -5.89
CA LEU A 23 5.49 -5.55 -5.07
C LEU A 23 4.62 -6.52 -5.89
N VAL A 24 3.87 -7.39 -5.22
CA VAL A 24 2.74 -8.10 -5.82
C VAL A 24 1.47 -7.33 -5.48
N LEU A 25 0.71 -6.90 -6.50
CA LEU A 25 -0.62 -6.33 -6.32
C LEU A 25 -1.67 -7.39 -6.65
N LEU A 26 -2.38 -7.88 -5.65
CA LEU A 26 -3.50 -8.78 -5.82
C LEU A 26 -4.80 -7.97 -5.82
N PHE A 27 -5.58 -8.08 -6.90
CA PHE A 27 -6.91 -7.48 -7.03
C PHE A 27 -7.97 -8.59 -7.08
N PHE A 28 -8.66 -8.81 -5.97
CA PHE A 28 -9.78 -9.74 -5.89
C PHE A 28 -11.08 -9.04 -6.29
N HIS A 29 -11.75 -9.58 -7.31
CA HIS A 29 -12.94 -8.98 -7.90
C HIS A 29 -14.03 -10.02 -8.23
N SER A 30 -15.19 -9.52 -8.66
CA SER A 30 -16.27 -10.35 -9.19
C SER A 30 -17.01 -9.60 -10.29
N SER A 31 -17.49 -10.30 -11.31
CA SER A 31 -18.32 -9.73 -12.39
C SER A 31 -19.59 -9.01 -11.89
N LYS A 32 -20.14 -9.40 -10.73
CA LYS A 32 -21.36 -8.82 -10.14
C LYS A 32 -21.09 -7.79 -9.04
N CYS A 33 -19.91 -7.17 -9.02
CA CYS A 33 -19.49 -6.26 -7.98
C CYS A 33 -19.52 -4.78 -8.42
N GLY A 34 -20.34 -3.95 -7.77
CA GLY A 34 -20.43 -2.51 -8.07
C GLY A 34 -19.14 -1.73 -7.77
N GLY A 35 -18.47 -2.04 -6.66
CA GLY A 35 -17.19 -1.41 -6.30
C GLY A 35 -16.06 -1.77 -7.27
N CYS A 36 -16.09 -2.97 -7.85
CA CYS A 36 -15.12 -3.45 -8.81
C CYS A 36 -15.26 -2.68 -10.13
N ARG A 37 -16.49 -2.54 -10.63
CA ARG A 37 -16.77 -1.68 -11.80
C ARG A 37 -16.34 -0.24 -11.57
N LYS A 38 -16.59 0.32 -10.38
CA LYS A 38 -16.15 1.68 -10.03
C LYS A 38 -14.63 1.80 -10.00
N THR A 39 -13.93 0.79 -9.47
CA THR A 39 -12.46 0.73 -9.49
C THR A 39 -11.95 0.75 -10.94
N GLU A 40 -12.50 -0.10 -11.80
CA GLU A 40 -12.09 -0.19 -13.20
C GLU A 40 -12.33 1.12 -13.96
N SER A 41 -13.51 1.73 -13.78
CA SER A 41 -13.91 2.92 -14.53
C SER A 41 -13.32 4.24 -14.02
N MET A 42 -12.81 4.27 -12.78
CA MET A 42 -12.30 5.48 -12.14
C MET A 42 -10.83 5.35 -11.76
N THR A 43 -10.49 4.34 -10.97
CA THR A 43 -9.14 4.18 -10.41
C THR A 43 -8.16 3.62 -11.43
N PHE A 44 -8.51 2.53 -12.11
CA PHE A 44 -7.69 1.96 -13.18
C PHE A 44 -7.83 2.71 -14.51
N ALA A 45 -8.76 3.67 -14.58
CA ALA A 45 -8.87 4.62 -15.68
C ALA A 45 -7.99 5.88 -15.48
N ASP A 46 -7.31 6.03 -14.34
CA ASP A 46 -6.38 7.13 -14.10
C ASP A 46 -4.96 6.78 -14.58
N GLY A 47 -4.38 7.66 -15.40
CA GLY A 47 -3.05 7.47 -15.97
C GLY A 47 -1.93 7.36 -14.94
N HIS A 48 -2.02 8.10 -13.83
CA HIS A 48 -1.00 8.08 -12.77
C HIS A 48 -1.08 6.77 -11.97
N VAL A 49 -2.28 6.24 -11.75
CA VAL A 49 -2.47 4.94 -11.10
C VAL A 49 -1.86 3.83 -11.95
N THR A 50 -2.23 3.78 -13.24
CA THR A 50 -1.73 2.73 -14.15
C THR A 50 -0.22 2.79 -14.33
N GLU A 51 0.36 3.98 -14.50
CA GLU A 51 1.81 4.16 -14.59
C GLU A 51 2.52 3.71 -13.31
N LEU A 52 1.98 4.06 -12.14
CA LEU A 52 2.60 3.66 -10.87
C LEU A 52 2.53 2.14 -10.67
N ILE A 53 1.38 1.50 -10.95
CA ILE A 53 1.23 0.04 -10.88
C ILE A 53 2.24 -0.65 -11.81
N GLU A 54 2.34 -0.24 -13.07
CA GLU A 54 3.30 -0.84 -14.01
C GLU A 54 4.75 -0.66 -13.56
N LYS A 55 5.05 0.48 -12.93
CA LYS A 55 6.39 0.78 -12.42
C LYS A 55 6.76 -0.07 -11.21
N CYS A 56 5.88 -0.20 -10.21
CA CYS A 56 6.24 -0.76 -8.90
C CYS A 56 5.64 -2.13 -8.59
N CYS A 57 4.69 -2.63 -9.38
CA CYS A 57 3.98 -3.87 -9.10
C CYS A 57 4.15 -4.92 -10.21
N ALA A 58 4.00 -6.18 -9.81
CA ALA A 58 3.58 -7.30 -10.64
C ALA A 58 2.08 -7.56 -10.34
N PRO A 59 1.14 -6.97 -11.11
CA PRO A 59 -0.27 -6.99 -10.77
C PRO A 59 -0.95 -8.29 -11.24
N VAL A 60 -1.84 -8.85 -10.41
CA VAL A 60 -2.68 -10.01 -10.73
C VAL A 60 -4.15 -9.72 -10.39
N SER A 61 -5.03 -10.05 -11.34
CA SER A 61 -6.48 -9.94 -11.20
C SER A 61 -7.04 -11.33 -10.92
N LEU A 62 -7.81 -11.46 -9.84
CA LEU A 62 -8.33 -12.74 -9.35
C LEU A 62 -9.85 -12.65 -9.21
N ASP A 63 -10.57 -13.52 -9.90
CA ASP A 63 -12.03 -13.58 -9.78
C ASP A 63 -12.39 -14.52 -8.62
N VAL A 64 -13.11 -14.00 -7.62
CA VAL A 64 -13.41 -14.77 -6.38
C VAL A 64 -14.24 -16.04 -6.61
N THR A 65 -14.90 -16.17 -7.77
CA THR A 65 -15.65 -17.37 -8.13
C THR A 65 -14.80 -18.38 -8.89
N ALA A 66 -13.84 -17.94 -9.69
CA ALA A 66 -12.94 -18.80 -10.44
C ALA A 66 -11.73 -19.25 -9.59
N ASP A 67 -11.22 -18.35 -8.75
CA ASP A 67 -10.00 -18.52 -7.94
C ASP A 67 -10.34 -18.89 -6.48
N GLN A 68 -11.26 -19.84 -6.26
CA GLN A 68 -11.79 -20.16 -4.92
C GLN A 68 -10.72 -20.56 -3.90
N GLY A 69 -9.68 -21.28 -4.33
CA GLY A 69 -8.57 -21.66 -3.46
C GLY A 69 -7.78 -20.45 -2.94
N LEU A 70 -7.47 -19.49 -3.81
CA LEU A 70 -6.81 -18.24 -3.42
C LEU A 70 -7.73 -17.36 -2.59
N THR A 71 -9.01 -17.29 -2.96
CA THR A 71 -10.06 -16.57 -2.21
C THR A 71 -10.12 -17.05 -0.76
N ALA A 72 -10.11 -18.38 -0.55
CA ALA A 72 -10.10 -18.97 0.78
C ALA A 72 -8.78 -18.75 1.52
N HIS A 73 -7.64 -18.91 0.83
CA HIS A 73 -6.30 -18.70 1.40
C HIS A 73 -6.13 -17.28 1.96
N TYR A 74 -6.50 -16.28 1.16
CA TYR A 74 -6.42 -14.86 1.53
C TYR A 74 -7.60 -14.37 2.37
N LYS A 75 -8.57 -15.25 2.70
CA LYS A 75 -9.77 -14.97 3.50
C LYS A 75 -10.56 -13.79 2.93
N ILE A 76 -10.84 -13.84 1.64
CA ILE A 76 -11.56 -12.77 0.93
C ILE A 76 -13.06 -12.93 1.16
N GLU A 77 -13.63 -11.99 1.92
CA GLU A 77 -15.06 -11.98 2.26
C GLU A 77 -15.87 -10.94 1.48
N TRP A 78 -15.19 -9.95 0.89
CA TRP A 78 -15.83 -8.84 0.18
C TRP A 78 -15.00 -8.41 -1.03
N THR A 79 -15.67 -7.82 -2.03
CA THR A 79 -15.02 -7.31 -3.25
C THR A 79 -15.38 -5.85 -3.54
N PRO A 80 -14.46 -5.05 -4.12
CA PRO A 80 -13.09 -5.44 -4.41
C PRO A 80 -12.27 -5.55 -3.12
N THR A 81 -11.28 -6.44 -3.09
CA THR A 81 -10.25 -6.47 -2.04
C THR A 81 -8.89 -6.39 -2.70
N PHE A 82 -8.01 -5.59 -2.13
CA PHE A 82 -6.66 -5.41 -2.62
C PHE A 82 -5.67 -5.81 -1.54
N ILE A 83 -4.60 -6.46 -1.98
CA ILE A 83 -3.48 -6.83 -1.13
C ILE A 83 -2.21 -6.42 -1.87
N LEU A 84 -1.34 -5.68 -1.19
CA LEU A 84 0.03 -5.42 -1.61
C LEU A 84 0.94 -6.28 -0.77
N ALA A 85 1.74 -7.12 -1.43
CA ALA A 85 2.77 -7.93 -0.79
C ALA A 85 4.15 -7.58 -1.32
N ASP A 86 5.19 -7.82 -0.52
CA ASP A 86 6.57 -7.72 -1.01
C ASP A 86 6.94 -8.91 -1.92
N SER A 87 8.17 -8.89 -2.43
CA SER A 87 8.71 -9.93 -3.32
C SER A 87 8.90 -11.30 -2.65
N SER A 88 8.75 -11.39 -1.31
CA SER A 88 8.75 -12.63 -0.54
C SER A 88 7.35 -13.13 -0.19
N GLY A 89 6.30 -12.39 -0.58
CA GLY A 89 4.90 -12.73 -0.33
C GLY A 89 4.37 -12.24 1.03
N VAL A 90 5.12 -11.42 1.76
CA VAL A 90 4.63 -10.82 3.02
C VAL A 90 3.62 -9.73 2.69
N GLU A 91 2.40 -9.83 3.21
CA GLU A 91 1.40 -8.77 3.09
C GLU A 91 1.87 -7.50 3.81
N LEU A 92 1.90 -6.39 3.07
CA LEU A 92 2.29 -5.06 3.54
C LEU A 92 1.06 -4.20 3.80
N GLU A 93 0.12 -4.23 2.88
CA GLU A 93 -1.11 -3.45 2.93
C GLU A 93 -2.29 -4.26 2.40
N ARG A 94 -3.46 -4.00 2.99
CA ARG A 94 -4.73 -4.62 2.60
C ARG A 94 -5.85 -3.62 2.79
N TRP A 95 -6.68 -3.45 1.78
CA TRP A 95 -7.94 -2.71 1.93
C TRP A 95 -9.09 -3.41 1.22
N VAL A 96 -10.28 -3.18 1.79
CA VAL A 96 -11.54 -3.75 1.32
C VAL A 96 -12.40 -2.60 0.81
N GLY A 97 -12.95 -2.77 -0.39
CA GLY A 97 -13.78 -1.77 -1.05
C GLY A 97 -13.01 -0.87 -2.01
N PHE A 98 -13.76 0.01 -2.67
CA PHE A 98 -13.26 0.96 -3.66
C PHE A 98 -12.46 2.09 -2.99
N LEU A 99 -11.33 2.46 -3.59
CA LEU A 99 -10.61 3.72 -3.33
C LEU A 99 -10.47 4.51 -4.63
N PRO A 100 -10.72 5.83 -4.64
CA PRO A 100 -10.45 6.69 -5.80
C PRO A 100 -8.92 6.89 -5.99
N PRO A 101 -8.47 7.40 -7.15
CA PRO A 101 -7.04 7.58 -7.45
C PRO A 101 -6.23 8.28 -6.35
N GLU A 102 -6.78 9.35 -5.78
CA GLU A 102 -6.15 10.18 -4.75
C GLU A 102 -5.85 9.43 -3.45
N ASP A 103 -6.61 8.36 -3.16
CA ASP A 103 -6.40 7.47 -2.02
C ASP A 103 -5.66 6.18 -2.40
N PHE A 104 -5.78 5.72 -3.65
CA PHE A 104 -5.11 4.50 -4.12
C PHE A 104 -3.59 4.69 -4.25
N ILE A 105 -3.16 5.81 -4.85
CA ILE A 105 -1.73 6.13 -5.05
C ILE A 105 -0.95 6.13 -3.74
N PRO A 106 -1.38 6.81 -2.66
CA PRO A 106 -0.64 6.79 -1.41
C PRO A 106 -0.61 5.40 -0.74
N GLN A 107 -1.56 4.50 -1.01
CA GLN A 107 -1.46 3.10 -0.55
C GLN A 107 -0.32 2.36 -1.26
N LEU A 108 -0.11 2.59 -2.56
CA LEU A 108 1.02 2.02 -3.30
C LEU A 108 2.36 2.52 -2.72
N TYR A 109 2.48 3.82 -2.47
CA TYR A 109 3.68 4.38 -1.83
C TYR A 109 3.88 3.87 -0.41
N LEU A 110 2.79 3.67 0.34
CA LEU A 110 2.86 3.15 1.70
C LEU A 110 3.44 1.73 1.70
N ALA A 111 2.96 0.86 0.81
CA ALA A 111 3.51 -0.47 0.64
C ALA A 111 4.99 -0.45 0.19
N ILE A 112 5.39 0.44 -0.72
CA ILE A 112 6.81 0.61 -1.10
C ILE A 112 7.67 0.95 0.12
N GLY A 113 7.20 1.89 0.95
CA GLY A 113 7.89 2.29 2.18
C GLY A 113 7.96 1.16 3.20
N LEU A 114 6.87 0.40 3.38
CA LEU A 114 6.82 -0.74 4.31
C LEU A 114 7.74 -1.88 3.85
N SER A 115 7.76 -2.21 2.56
CA SER A 115 8.71 -3.19 2.00
C SER A 115 10.16 -2.81 2.30
N SER A 116 10.52 -1.55 2.03
CA SER A 116 11.86 -1.03 2.34
C SER A 116 12.17 -1.08 3.84
N PHE A 117 11.20 -0.68 4.67
CA PHE A 117 11.30 -0.70 6.12
C PHE A 117 11.55 -2.11 6.68
N HIS A 118 10.83 -3.12 6.18
CA HIS A 118 11.00 -4.51 6.61
C HIS A 118 12.36 -5.09 6.20
N ARG A 119 12.92 -4.61 5.09
CA ARG A 119 14.27 -4.97 4.62
C ARG A 119 15.39 -4.21 5.32
N GLY A 120 15.07 -3.31 6.26
CA GLY A 120 16.06 -2.47 6.96
C GLY A 120 16.61 -1.31 6.12
N LEU A 121 16.02 -1.05 4.95
CA LEU A 121 16.37 0.03 4.04
C LEU A 121 15.67 1.32 4.49
N PHE A 122 16.09 1.85 5.64
CA PHE A 122 15.36 2.90 6.33
C PHE A 122 15.35 4.24 5.59
N LYS A 123 16.39 4.54 4.81
CA LYS A 123 16.47 5.78 4.02
C LYS A 123 15.52 5.75 2.81
N GLU A 124 15.42 4.60 2.17
CA GLU A 124 14.50 4.33 1.08
C GLU A 124 13.05 4.35 1.61
N ALA A 125 12.82 3.75 2.77
CA ALA A 125 11.53 3.80 3.45
C ALA A 125 11.10 5.24 3.77
N GLU A 126 12.00 6.04 4.36
CA GLU A 126 11.79 7.46 4.64
C GLU A 126 11.36 8.22 3.36
N THR A 127 12.10 8.05 2.26
CA THR A 127 11.81 8.71 0.99
C THR A 127 10.39 8.39 0.47
N ALA A 128 9.96 7.13 0.61
CA ALA A 128 8.62 6.71 0.20
C ALA A 128 7.53 7.32 1.09
N PHE A 129 7.73 7.34 2.42
CA PHE A 129 6.78 7.92 3.36
C PHE A 129 6.70 9.45 3.25
N GLU A 130 7.83 10.13 3.05
CA GLU A 130 7.90 11.57 2.83
C GLU A 130 7.07 11.98 1.60
N ARG A 131 7.15 11.20 0.52
CA ARG A 131 6.34 11.46 -0.69
C ARG A 131 4.83 11.49 -0.41
N ILE A 132 4.33 10.64 0.48
CA ILE A 132 2.93 10.63 0.91
C ILE A 132 2.63 11.88 1.73
N ILE A 133 3.52 12.20 2.67
CA ILE A 133 3.36 13.32 3.58
C ILE A 133 3.35 14.67 2.85
N ASP A 134 4.12 14.80 1.78
CA ASP A 134 4.27 16.05 1.03
C ASP A 134 3.21 16.19 -0.06
N ASN A 135 2.89 15.11 -0.77
CA ASN A 135 2.03 15.18 -1.96
C ASN A 135 0.61 14.66 -1.73
N HIS A 136 0.37 13.89 -0.66
CA HIS A 136 -0.92 13.26 -0.34
C HIS A 136 -1.35 13.56 1.11
N THR A 137 -1.19 14.81 1.50
CA THR A 137 -1.30 15.28 2.90
C THR A 137 -2.63 14.98 3.60
N THR A 138 -3.72 14.86 2.84
CA THR A 138 -5.07 14.58 3.35
C THR A 138 -5.49 13.12 3.20
N SER A 139 -4.64 12.28 2.60
CA SER A 139 -4.95 10.87 2.42
C SER A 139 -4.98 10.12 3.76
N VAL A 140 -5.80 9.08 3.82
CA VAL A 140 -5.90 8.21 5.01
C VAL A 140 -4.59 7.46 5.31
N ALA A 141 -3.69 7.36 4.34
CA ALA A 141 -2.37 6.76 4.52
C ALA A 141 -1.35 7.72 5.17
N ALA A 142 -1.59 9.04 5.13
CA ALA A 142 -0.61 10.02 5.60
C ALA A 142 -0.24 9.88 7.10
N PRO A 143 -1.19 9.62 8.04
CA PRO A 143 -0.85 9.37 9.43
C PRO A 143 0.01 8.11 9.61
N GLN A 144 -0.29 7.03 8.87
CA GLN A 144 0.49 5.80 8.90
C GLN A 144 1.90 6.00 8.35
N ALA A 145 2.02 6.68 7.22
CA ALA A 145 3.30 7.03 6.62
C ALA A 145 4.15 7.84 7.60
N ARG A 146 3.58 8.86 8.26
CA ARG A 146 4.30 9.66 9.26
C ARG A 146 4.74 8.84 10.46
N TYR A 147 3.89 7.91 10.94
CA TYR A 147 4.26 6.98 12.01
C TYR A 147 5.50 6.17 11.64
N TYR A 148 5.46 5.47 10.49
CA TYR A 148 6.56 4.61 10.08
C TYR A 148 7.82 5.38 9.66
N MET A 149 7.68 6.59 9.13
CA MET A 149 8.82 7.49 8.87
C MET A 149 9.57 7.82 10.16
N GLY A 150 8.85 8.15 11.24
CA GLY A 150 9.47 8.37 12.56
C GLY A 150 10.22 7.15 13.08
N VAL A 151 9.62 5.96 12.93
CA VAL A 151 10.28 4.71 13.33
C VAL A 151 11.49 4.39 12.45
N ALA A 152 11.42 4.65 11.14
CA ALA A 152 12.54 4.46 10.21
C ALA A 152 13.73 5.35 10.59
N LEU A 153 13.48 6.64 10.86
CA LEU A 153 14.48 7.59 11.32
C LEU A 153 15.13 7.16 12.64
N TYR A 154 14.32 6.72 13.61
CA TYR A 154 14.84 6.18 14.87
C TYR A 154 15.71 4.94 14.63
N LYS A 155 15.26 3.99 13.82
CA LYS A 155 16.03 2.77 13.52
C LYS A 155 17.33 3.06 12.77
N ALA A 156 17.36 4.10 11.94
CA ALA A 156 18.55 4.51 11.20
C ALA A 156 19.61 5.20 12.09
N THR A 157 19.18 5.90 13.15
CA THR A 157 20.05 6.81 13.92
C THR A 157 20.27 6.39 15.37
N GLY A 158 19.35 5.62 15.95
CA GLY A 158 19.27 5.36 17.39
C GLY A 158 18.73 6.54 18.21
N ASP A 159 18.39 7.68 17.59
CA ASP A 159 17.97 8.89 18.31
C ASP A 159 16.44 8.93 18.54
N ALA A 160 16.05 8.76 19.80
CA ALA A 160 14.65 8.79 20.22
C ALA A 160 13.96 10.15 19.98
N SER A 161 14.71 11.23 19.75
CA SER A 161 14.14 12.55 19.41
C SER A 161 13.30 12.52 18.13
N HIS A 162 13.58 11.59 17.20
CA HIS A 162 12.77 11.39 15.99
C HIS A 162 11.36 10.88 16.31
N LEU A 163 11.22 9.98 17.29
CA LEU A 163 9.93 9.46 17.72
C LEU A 163 9.09 10.55 18.38
N LYS A 164 9.72 11.31 19.30
CA LYS A 164 9.05 12.42 19.99
C LYS A 164 8.57 13.50 19.00
N ARG A 165 9.43 13.95 18.09
CA ARG A 165 9.07 14.93 17.04
C ARG A 165 7.95 14.42 16.13
N THR A 166 7.98 13.12 15.81
CA THR A 166 6.91 12.48 15.04
C THR A 166 5.58 12.54 15.77
N TRP A 167 5.53 12.16 17.05
CA TRP A 167 4.32 12.26 17.85
C TRP A 167 3.82 13.71 17.94
N GLU A 168 4.69 14.68 18.22
CA GLU A 168 4.31 16.10 18.29
C GLU A 168 3.71 16.63 16.97
N ALA A 169 4.21 16.17 15.83
CA ALA A 169 3.67 16.54 14.53
C ALA A 169 2.31 15.87 14.27
N MET A 170 2.18 14.59 14.63
CA MET A 170 0.94 13.83 14.48
C MET A 170 -0.17 14.34 15.42
N SER A 171 0.14 14.68 16.67
CA SER A 171 -0.83 15.20 17.62
C SER A 171 -1.41 16.55 17.20
N ARG A 172 -0.63 17.37 16.48
CA ARG A 172 -1.11 18.63 15.90
C ARG A 172 -1.96 18.43 14.65
N ARG A 173 -1.52 17.55 13.74
CA ARG A 173 -2.11 17.44 12.40
C ARG A 173 -3.24 16.40 12.30
N PHE A 174 -3.17 15.36 13.14
CA PHE A 174 -4.08 14.21 13.13
C PHE A 174 -4.45 13.79 14.57
N PRO A 175 -4.92 14.71 15.44
CA PRO A 175 -5.02 14.48 16.90
C PRO A 175 -5.80 13.22 17.31
N ASN A 176 -6.82 12.84 16.54
CA ASN A 176 -7.72 11.73 16.87
C ASN A 176 -7.49 10.46 16.04
N ASP A 177 -6.49 10.47 15.15
CA ASP A 177 -6.21 9.37 14.24
C ASP A 177 -5.68 8.12 14.96
N PHE A 178 -5.97 6.95 14.37
CA PHE A 178 -5.54 5.64 14.89
C PHE A 178 -4.02 5.54 15.06
N TRP A 179 -3.24 6.03 14.09
CA TRP A 179 -1.78 6.00 14.15
C TRP A 179 -1.21 7.03 15.13
N THR A 180 -1.89 8.17 15.30
CA THR A 180 -1.52 9.16 16.33
C THR A 180 -1.70 8.60 17.74
N LYS A 181 -2.76 7.83 17.98
CA LYS A 181 -2.98 7.13 19.26
C LYS A 181 -1.83 6.14 19.54
N LYS A 182 -1.36 5.40 18.54
CA LYS A 182 -0.18 4.52 18.68
C LYS A 182 1.09 5.32 18.99
N ALA A 183 1.31 6.43 18.28
CA ALA A 183 2.47 7.30 18.47
C ALA A 183 2.51 7.95 19.87
N SER A 184 1.40 8.00 20.61
CA SER A 184 1.37 8.56 21.98
C SER A 184 2.31 7.86 22.96
N ALA A 185 2.73 6.63 22.67
CA ALA A 185 3.79 5.94 23.42
C ALA A 185 5.15 6.64 23.35
N TRP A 186 5.33 7.63 22.46
CA TRP A 186 6.56 8.42 22.28
C TRP A 186 6.44 9.85 22.81
N SER A 187 5.35 10.18 23.50
CA SER A 187 5.11 11.50 24.09
C SER A 187 6.14 11.90 25.15
#